data_AF-A0A5A9Z2G6-F1
#
_entry.id   AF-A0A5A9Z2G6-F1
#
_cell.length_a   1.000
_cell.length_b   1.000
_cell.length_c   1.000
_cell.angle_alpha   90.00
_cell.angle_beta   90.00
_cell.angle_gamma   90.00
#
_symmetry.space_group_name_H-M   'P 1'
#
loop_
_entity.id
_entity.type
_entity.pdbx_description
1 polymer ?
#
loop_
_entity_poly.entity_id
_entity_poly.type
_entity_poly.pdbx_seq_one_letter_code
_entity_poly.pdbx_strand_id
1 'polypeptide(L)'
;MHAEFSIGNRKVGLAHEPLVIAEIGINHEGNLDTAIVMVDAAQQAGAEVIKHQTHIVEDEMSDEAKQVIPGNADVSIYEIMQRCALSEDDEWVLMNYVNAKGMQFISTPFSRAAALRLQRMDIPAYKIGSGECNNYPLIRLVASFGKPVIVSTGMNNLSSIAKTVGILRAAKLPFALLHCTNVYPTPHELVRLGGMTALAAAFPDAVIGLSDHTVDNYACLGAVALGASILERHFTDSMARPGPDIVCSMDSAALSDLIAGSRAIFKARGGNKGHAPEEEVTMQFAFASVVADADIAPGDTFSEDNLWVRRPGTGDFNAGDYEKLIGKTAARLIKKRSQLRRGDVVEGDGGQLAFGRVTARQDSSGASQSSNPGRGAEAASQGNSIGQSDGASSQENKPGRDGNAVNQCSQSSQNFDVAMQYNNPGPNKAAKSQATIPGRHADAAGHKNPPKLQSETASQTNQLAHNDAAKRLGVLLIKRVVVESTATQPEKNITNQPKASTANQPKRGRATERAGSELASDGTAAHTARQPQRGGVAK
;
A
#
# COMPACT_ATOMS: atom_id res chain seq x y z
N MET A 1 -10.77 -3.82 12.79
CA MET A 1 -10.60 -2.74 11.80
C MET A 1 -9.11 -2.51 11.60
N HIS A 2 -8.68 -2.12 10.40
CA HIS A 2 -7.28 -1.73 10.17
C HIS A 2 -7.04 -0.31 10.69
N ALA A 3 -5.77 0.04 10.94
CA ALA A 3 -5.41 1.40 11.29
C ALA A 3 -5.68 2.37 10.12
N GLU A 4 -6.29 3.52 10.44
CA GLU A 4 -6.38 4.67 9.55
C GLU A 4 -6.30 5.99 10.34
N PHE A 5 -5.85 7.05 9.68
CA PHE A 5 -5.94 8.43 10.16
C PHE A 5 -5.99 9.40 8.97
N SER A 6 -5.94 10.72 9.22
CA SER A 6 -5.91 11.75 8.18
C SER A 6 -4.71 12.68 8.33
N ILE A 7 -4.09 13.05 7.21
CA ILE A 7 -3.08 14.11 7.10
C ILE A 7 -3.80 15.29 6.43
N GLY A 8 -4.19 16.29 7.23
CA GLY A 8 -5.12 17.33 6.78
C GLY A 8 -6.45 16.69 6.37
N ASN A 9 -6.83 16.83 5.09
CA ASN A 9 -8.03 16.20 4.53
C ASN A 9 -7.78 14.78 3.94
N ARG A 10 -6.53 14.32 3.80
CA ARG A 10 -6.18 13.06 3.13
C ARG A 10 -6.17 11.90 4.12
N LYS A 11 -7.14 10.99 4.00
CA LYS A 11 -7.11 9.70 4.73
C LYS A 11 -5.95 8.82 4.29
N VAL A 12 -5.34 8.11 5.24
CA VAL A 12 -4.29 7.10 5.03
C VAL A 12 -4.57 5.85 5.87
N GLY A 13 -4.33 4.66 5.30
CA GLY A 13 -4.62 3.36 5.91
C GLY A 13 -4.86 2.30 4.85
N LEU A 14 -4.93 1.02 5.23
CA LEU A 14 -4.91 -0.12 4.28
C LEU A 14 -6.06 -0.08 3.24
N ALA A 15 -7.20 0.50 3.62
CA ALA A 15 -8.42 0.61 2.82
C ALA A 15 -8.51 1.89 1.95
N HIS A 16 -7.50 2.77 2.00
CA HIS A 16 -7.44 4.02 1.21
C HIS A 16 -6.37 3.90 0.12
N GLU A 17 -6.50 4.65 -0.98
CA GLU A 17 -5.46 4.67 -2.02
C GLU A 17 -4.10 5.04 -1.37
N PRO A 18 -2.99 4.38 -1.75
CA PRO A 18 -1.68 4.67 -1.18
C PRO A 18 -1.34 6.16 -1.33
N LEU A 19 -0.83 6.77 -0.27
CA LEU A 19 -0.28 8.11 -0.34
C LEU A 19 1.16 8.03 -0.86
N VAL A 20 1.50 8.82 -1.88
CA VAL A 20 2.89 9.07 -2.29
C VAL A 20 3.31 10.43 -1.74
N ILE A 21 4.37 10.44 -0.93
CA ILE A 21 5.02 11.64 -0.39
C ILE A 21 6.20 11.98 -1.31
N ALA A 22 6.18 13.17 -1.88
CA ALA A 22 7.33 13.73 -2.58
C ALA A 22 8.23 14.46 -1.56
N GLU A 23 9.33 13.81 -1.17
CA GLU A 23 10.32 14.39 -0.26
C GLU A 23 11.27 15.31 -1.04
N ILE A 24 11.15 16.63 -0.87
CA ILE A 24 12.15 17.57 -1.42
C ILE A 24 13.46 17.43 -0.63
N GLY A 25 13.37 17.07 0.65
CA GLY A 25 14.53 16.90 1.51
C GLY A 25 15.40 18.16 1.54
N ILE A 26 16.69 17.99 1.21
CA ILE A 26 17.67 19.06 1.02
C ILE A 26 17.99 19.33 -0.47
N ASN A 27 17.26 18.74 -1.41
CA ASN A 27 17.56 18.81 -2.86
C ASN A 27 17.51 20.24 -3.44
N HIS A 28 16.94 21.19 -2.71
CA HIS A 28 16.94 22.60 -3.08
C HIS A 28 18.24 23.35 -2.74
N GLU A 29 19.21 22.71 -2.06
CA GLU A 29 20.56 23.26 -1.80
C GLU A 29 20.52 24.71 -1.26
N GLY A 30 19.67 24.94 -0.25
CA GLY A 30 19.49 26.24 0.41
C GLY A 30 18.74 27.32 -0.39
N ASN A 31 18.31 27.04 -1.62
CA ASN A 31 17.66 28.02 -2.49
C ASN A 31 16.14 27.86 -2.57
N LEU A 32 15.40 28.82 -2.01
CA LEU A 32 13.94 28.83 -2.01
C LEU A 32 13.33 28.76 -3.42
N ASP A 33 13.85 29.50 -4.40
CA ASP A 33 13.33 29.48 -5.78
C ASP A 33 13.37 28.06 -6.39
N THR A 34 14.42 27.28 -6.08
CA THR A 34 14.52 25.88 -6.47
C THR A 34 13.49 25.02 -5.75
N ALA A 35 13.27 25.21 -4.45
CA ALA A 35 12.23 24.49 -3.72
C ALA A 35 10.83 24.77 -4.32
N ILE A 36 10.56 26.02 -4.70
CA ILE A 36 9.34 26.46 -5.38
C ILE A 36 9.18 25.77 -6.76
N VAL A 37 10.23 25.70 -7.57
CA VAL A 37 10.21 24.96 -8.86
C VAL A 37 9.98 23.46 -8.65
N MET A 38 10.57 22.85 -7.63
CA MET A 38 10.34 21.44 -7.30
C MET A 38 8.90 21.19 -6.81
N VAL A 39 8.31 22.10 -6.04
CA VAL A 39 6.88 22.05 -5.66
C VAL A 39 5.99 22.11 -6.91
N ASP A 40 6.28 22.98 -7.86
CA ASP A 40 5.53 23.06 -9.12
C ASP A 40 5.67 21.80 -9.99
N ALA A 41 6.86 21.20 -10.04
CA ALA A 41 7.09 19.95 -10.75
C ALA A 41 6.31 18.77 -10.11
N ALA A 42 6.37 18.64 -8.78
CA ALA A 42 5.62 17.62 -8.04
C ALA A 42 4.10 17.81 -8.15
N GLN A 43 3.62 19.05 -8.15
CA GLN A 43 2.20 19.38 -8.35
C GLN A 43 1.71 18.94 -9.73
N GLN A 44 2.49 19.20 -10.79
CA GLN A 44 2.16 18.80 -12.17
C GLN A 44 2.18 17.28 -12.35
N ALA A 45 3.04 16.56 -11.62
CA ALA A 45 3.06 15.11 -11.55
C ALA A 45 1.91 14.50 -10.70
N GLY A 46 1.11 15.34 -10.03
CA GLY A 46 -0.07 14.92 -9.27
C GLY A 46 0.20 14.52 -7.81
N ALA A 47 1.28 15.03 -7.20
CA ALA A 47 1.53 14.86 -5.76
C ALA A 47 0.35 15.38 -4.91
N GLU A 48 0.06 14.68 -3.81
CA GLU A 48 -0.89 15.14 -2.79
C GLU A 48 -0.19 15.78 -1.59
N VAL A 49 1.07 15.41 -1.36
CA VAL A 49 1.86 15.78 -0.18
C VAL A 49 3.30 16.07 -0.58
N ILE A 50 3.78 17.25 -0.20
CA ILE A 50 5.18 17.65 -0.25
C ILE A 50 5.77 17.49 1.15
N LYS A 51 6.97 16.92 1.24
CA LYS A 51 7.74 16.90 2.49
C LYS A 51 9.04 17.71 2.37
N HIS A 52 9.38 18.41 3.46
CA HIS A 52 10.62 19.14 3.65
C HIS A 52 11.49 18.47 4.75
N GLN A 53 12.70 19.00 4.97
CA GLN A 53 13.58 18.67 6.08
C GLN A 53 13.93 19.96 6.84
N THR A 54 13.39 20.11 8.05
CA THR A 54 13.58 21.30 8.87
C THR A 54 14.89 21.20 9.63
N HIS A 55 15.93 21.82 9.07
CA HIS A 55 17.26 21.90 9.67
C HIS A 55 17.44 23.20 10.48
N ILE A 56 17.97 23.07 11.69
CA ILE A 56 18.46 24.15 12.55
C ILE A 56 19.74 23.62 13.19
N VAL A 57 20.85 23.81 12.47
CA VAL A 57 22.13 23.09 12.61
C VAL A 57 22.65 23.10 14.06
N GLU A 58 22.49 24.23 14.76
CA GLU A 58 22.94 24.47 16.13
C GLU A 58 22.13 23.77 17.24
N ASP A 59 20.95 23.19 16.95
CA ASP A 59 20.14 22.39 17.90
C ASP A 59 19.99 20.92 17.47
N GLU A 60 20.43 20.54 16.26
CA GLU A 60 20.51 19.14 15.80
C GLU A 60 21.92 18.53 15.93
N MET A 61 22.98 19.32 15.79
CA MET A 61 24.35 18.83 15.70
C MET A 61 25.32 19.56 16.64
N SER A 62 26.17 18.79 17.31
CA SER A 62 27.32 19.30 18.06
C SER A 62 28.55 19.48 17.15
N ASP A 63 29.61 20.10 17.66
CA ASP A 63 30.84 20.39 16.90
C ASP A 63 31.50 19.14 16.29
N GLU A 64 31.33 17.95 16.88
CA GLU A 64 31.81 16.68 16.34
C GLU A 64 31.26 16.40 14.92
N ALA A 65 30.06 16.88 14.58
CA ALA A 65 29.47 16.70 13.26
C ALA A 65 30.28 17.37 12.13
N LYS A 66 31.11 18.38 12.46
CA LYS A 66 32.05 19.01 11.52
C LYS A 66 33.20 18.10 11.10
N GLN A 67 33.38 16.96 11.79
CA GLN A 67 34.39 15.94 11.51
C GLN A 67 33.79 14.64 10.94
N VAL A 68 32.46 14.58 10.75
CA VAL A 68 31.75 13.39 10.25
C VAL A 68 31.28 13.63 8.83
N ILE A 69 31.74 12.80 7.89
CA ILE A 69 31.36 12.80 6.48
C ILE A 69 30.34 11.67 6.24
N PRO A 70 29.16 11.93 5.63
CA PRO A 70 28.18 10.89 5.33
C PRO A 70 28.60 10.07 4.10
N GLY A 71 28.07 8.85 3.97
CA GLY A 71 28.48 7.90 2.92
C GLY A 71 28.15 8.28 1.47
N ASN A 72 27.46 9.41 1.25
CA ASN A 72 27.07 9.94 -0.06
C ASN A 72 27.61 11.37 -0.33
N ALA A 73 28.64 11.83 0.39
CA ALA A 73 29.32 13.10 0.11
C ALA A 73 30.81 13.07 0.51
N ASP A 74 31.58 14.06 0.04
CA ASP A 74 33.00 14.24 0.37
C ASP A 74 33.26 15.33 1.45
N VAL A 75 32.20 15.94 2.00
CA VAL A 75 32.24 17.04 2.97
C VAL A 75 31.45 16.72 4.23
N SER A 76 31.68 17.46 5.32
CA SER A 76 31.05 17.17 6.61
C SER A 76 29.52 17.31 6.58
N ILE A 77 28.81 16.51 7.37
CA ILE A 77 27.34 16.60 7.47
C ILE A 77 26.88 17.98 7.99
N TYR A 78 27.66 18.60 8.88
CA TYR A 78 27.43 19.97 9.33
C TYR A 78 27.50 20.99 8.18
N GLU A 79 28.48 20.84 7.28
CA GLU A 79 28.62 21.72 6.11
C GLU A 79 27.47 21.54 5.10
N ILE A 80 26.99 20.30 4.91
CA ILE A 80 25.82 20.03 4.07
C ILE A 80 24.58 20.72 4.65
N MET A 81 24.30 20.53 5.94
CA MET A 81 23.09 21.14 6.54
C MET A 81 23.22 22.66 6.68
N GLN A 82 24.42 23.20 6.92
CA GLN A 82 24.64 24.64 6.88
C GLN A 82 24.48 25.25 5.48
N ARG A 83 24.79 24.49 4.42
CA ARG A 83 24.57 24.90 3.02
C ARG A 83 23.10 24.79 2.60
N CYS A 84 22.40 23.75 3.08
CA CYS A 84 21.09 23.39 2.54
C CYS A 84 19.88 23.86 3.38
N ALA A 85 20.06 24.22 4.66
CA ALA A 85 18.97 24.66 5.53
C ALA A 85 18.30 25.96 5.07
N LEU A 86 16.96 25.96 5.05
CA LEU A 86 16.16 27.18 4.84
C LEU A 86 15.96 27.96 6.15
N SER A 87 15.86 29.28 6.04
CA SER A 87 15.47 30.13 7.17
C SER A 87 14.02 29.85 7.58
N GLU A 88 13.61 30.33 8.76
CA GLU A 88 12.21 30.20 9.18
C GLU A 88 11.25 30.92 8.22
N ASP A 89 11.63 32.10 7.73
CA ASP A 89 10.82 32.88 6.80
C ASP A 89 10.70 32.19 5.42
N ASP A 90 11.80 31.62 4.91
CA ASP A 90 11.79 30.86 3.65
C ASP A 90 10.94 29.58 3.76
N GLU A 91 11.02 28.88 4.88
CA GLU A 91 10.24 27.67 5.13
C GLU A 91 8.73 27.98 5.33
N TRP A 92 8.40 29.13 5.93
CA TRP A 92 7.03 29.67 5.93
C TRP A 92 6.54 29.99 4.52
N VAL A 93 7.36 30.59 3.65
CA VAL A 93 6.99 30.85 2.25
C VAL A 93 6.79 29.53 1.49
N LEU A 94 7.68 28.56 1.66
CA LEU A 94 7.57 27.23 1.05
C LEU A 94 6.28 26.51 1.45
N MET A 95 5.98 26.44 2.75
CA MET A 95 4.72 25.85 3.24
C MET A 95 3.50 26.55 2.65
N ASN A 96 3.48 27.89 2.67
CA ASN A 96 2.36 28.66 2.15
C ASN A 96 2.17 28.45 0.64
N TYR A 97 3.26 28.29 -0.12
CA TYR A 97 3.18 27.96 -1.55
C TYR A 97 2.61 26.55 -1.79
N VAL A 98 3.10 25.54 -1.08
CA VAL A 98 2.57 24.15 -1.16
C VAL A 98 1.06 24.12 -0.84
N ASN A 99 0.65 24.77 0.24
CA ASN A 99 -0.75 24.83 0.65
C ASN A 99 -1.61 25.61 -0.37
N ALA A 100 -1.09 26.70 -0.96
CA ALA A 100 -1.77 27.46 -2.01
C ALA A 100 -1.92 26.67 -3.33
N LYS A 101 -1.08 25.66 -3.57
CA LYS A 101 -1.21 24.70 -4.69
C LYS A 101 -2.22 23.58 -4.41
N GLY A 102 -2.82 23.53 -3.22
CA GLY A 102 -3.80 22.52 -2.82
C GLY A 102 -3.21 21.20 -2.32
N MET A 103 -1.89 21.12 -2.14
CA MET A 103 -1.19 19.98 -1.54
C MET A 103 -1.04 20.18 -0.02
N GLN A 104 -0.78 19.10 0.72
CA GLN A 104 -0.39 19.23 2.14
C GLN A 104 1.13 19.42 2.24
N PHE A 105 1.58 20.40 3.02
CA PHE A 105 2.97 20.48 3.49
C PHE A 105 3.16 19.68 4.79
N ILE A 106 4.22 18.89 4.86
CA ILE A 106 4.73 18.26 6.09
C ILE A 106 6.26 18.35 6.13
N SER A 107 6.89 18.10 7.28
CA SER A 107 8.36 18.12 7.39
C SER A 107 8.89 17.14 8.45
N THR A 108 10.18 16.84 8.34
CA THR A 108 10.98 16.18 9.39
C THR A 108 11.71 17.24 10.22
N PRO A 109 11.48 17.38 11.54
CA PRO A 109 12.37 18.12 12.42
C PRO A 109 13.50 17.22 12.92
N PHE A 110 14.76 17.67 12.74
CA PHE A 110 15.94 16.98 13.28
C PHE A 110 16.34 17.46 14.68
N SER A 111 15.83 18.63 15.09
CA SER A 111 16.08 19.25 16.39
C SER A 111 14.81 19.60 17.16
N ARG A 112 14.95 19.99 18.43
CA ARG A 112 13.86 20.54 19.24
C ARG A 112 13.44 21.91 18.69
N ALA A 113 14.39 22.73 18.27
CA ALA A 113 14.12 24.02 17.64
C ALA A 113 13.29 23.86 16.36
N ALA A 114 13.66 22.89 15.50
CA ALA A 114 12.91 22.52 14.30
C ALA A 114 11.49 22.03 14.65
N ALA A 115 11.35 21.16 15.65
CA ALA A 115 10.05 20.67 16.10
C ALA A 115 9.13 21.81 16.58
N LEU A 116 9.70 22.79 17.31
CA LEU A 116 8.99 23.99 17.78
C LEU A 116 8.68 24.99 16.65
N ARG A 117 9.52 25.08 15.59
CA ARG A 117 9.20 25.84 14.36
C ARG A 117 7.98 25.24 13.68
N LEU A 118 8.02 23.94 13.40
CA LEU A 118 6.90 23.22 12.78
C LEU A 118 5.61 23.25 13.62
N GLN A 119 5.72 23.38 14.95
CA GLN A 119 4.56 23.63 15.82
C GLN A 119 3.95 25.02 15.61
N ARG A 120 4.76 26.08 15.43
CA ARG A 120 4.26 27.43 15.05
C ARG A 120 3.58 27.43 13.69
N MET A 121 4.02 26.56 12.79
CA MET A 121 3.48 26.36 11.44
C MET A 121 2.21 25.49 11.40
N ASP A 122 1.79 24.91 12.53
CA ASP A 122 0.60 24.05 12.71
C ASP A 122 0.47 22.88 11.71
N ILE A 123 1.60 22.30 11.25
CA ILE A 123 1.61 21.30 10.17
C ILE A 123 0.66 20.10 10.45
N PRO A 124 0.00 19.53 9.42
CA PRO A 124 -1.04 18.52 9.58
C PRO A 124 -0.56 17.18 10.16
N ALA A 125 0.71 16.83 9.97
CA ALA A 125 1.36 15.65 10.54
C ALA A 125 2.89 15.84 10.57
N TYR A 126 3.59 15.15 11.47
CA TYR A 126 5.05 15.19 11.56
C TYR A 126 5.69 13.94 10.95
N LYS A 127 6.84 14.11 10.29
CA LYS A 127 7.74 12.99 9.98
C LYS A 127 8.83 12.90 11.05
N ILE A 128 9.23 11.69 11.42
CA ILE A 128 10.43 11.38 12.19
C ILE A 128 11.36 10.56 11.27
N GLY A 129 12.60 10.99 11.11
CA GLY A 129 13.60 10.30 10.31
C GLY A 129 14.10 9.01 10.96
N SER A 130 14.83 8.19 10.19
CA SER A 130 15.39 6.93 10.70
C SER A 130 16.46 7.14 11.78
N GLY A 131 17.19 8.26 11.77
CA GLY A 131 18.12 8.63 12.84
C GLY A 131 17.36 8.91 14.14
N GLU A 132 16.29 9.69 14.02
CA GLU A 132 15.50 10.22 15.14
C GLU A 132 14.50 9.19 15.66
N CYS A 133 14.33 8.06 14.97
CA CYS A 133 13.50 6.92 15.35
C CYS A 133 13.86 6.34 16.74
N ASN A 134 15.10 6.55 17.22
CA ASN A 134 15.52 6.23 18.59
C ASN A 134 15.70 7.47 19.50
N ASN A 135 15.48 8.69 19.00
CA ASN A 135 15.56 9.94 19.75
C ASN A 135 14.29 10.14 20.59
N TYR A 136 14.13 9.31 21.62
CA TYR A 136 12.95 9.29 22.49
C TYR A 136 12.59 10.67 23.10
N PRO A 137 13.55 11.56 23.47
CA PRO A 137 13.23 12.93 23.89
C PRO A 137 12.55 13.76 22.79
N LEU A 138 13.08 13.77 21.56
CA LEU A 138 12.50 14.50 20.43
C LEU A 138 11.12 13.94 20.06
N ILE A 139 10.96 12.61 20.05
CA ILE A 139 9.68 11.95 19.82
C ILE A 139 8.64 12.33 20.89
N ARG A 140 9.04 12.46 22.17
CA ARG A 140 8.14 12.94 23.23
C ARG A 140 7.72 14.40 23.04
N LEU A 141 8.63 15.26 22.58
CA LEU A 141 8.31 16.65 22.24
C LEU A 141 7.30 16.71 21.08
N VAL A 142 7.58 16.04 19.95
CA VAL A 142 6.68 15.99 18.79
C VAL A 142 5.33 15.38 19.14
N ALA A 143 5.31 14.32 19.95
CA ALA A 143 4.07 13.70 20.42
C ALA A 143 3.25 14.62 21.36
N SER A 144 3.85 15.63 21.99
CA SER A 144 3.09 16.60 22.80
C SER A 144 2.24 17.56 21.97
N PHE A 145 2.48 17.66 20.66
CA PHE A 145 1.80 18.61 19.77
C PHE A 145 0.42 18.13 19.25
N GLY A 146 0.00 16.90 19.55
CA GLY A 146 -1.36 16.42 19.25
C GLY A 146 -1.64 16.02 17.79
N LYS A 147 -0.65 16.10 16.89
CA LYS A 147 -0.78 15.77 15.46
C LYS A 147 -0.33 14.32 15.17
N PRO A 148 -0.81 13.67 14.10
CA PRO A 148 -0.33 12.36 13.67
C PRO A 148 1.18 12.34 13.36
N VAL A 149 1.81 11.17 13.53
CA VAL A 149 3.27 11.01 13.34
C VAL A 149 3.59 9.85 12.38
N ILE A 150 4.41 10.12 11.37
CA ILE A 150 4.97 9.14 10.44
C ILE A 150 6.43 8.89 10.86
N VAL A 151 6.83 7.65 11.11
CA VAL A 151 8.19 7.32 11.58
C VAL A 151 8.88 6.39 10.57
N SER A 152 10.00 6.80 9.99
CA SER A 152 10.88 5.86 9.27
C SER A 152 11.64 4.99 10.28
N THR A 153 11.71 3.68 10.04
CA THR A 153 12.27 2.71 11.00
C THR A 153 13.61 2.12 10.56
N GLY A 154 14.33 2.79 9.67
CA GLY A 154 15.66 2.35 9.23
C GLY A 154 16.67 2.39 10.38
N MET A 155 17.76 1.61 10.24
CA MET A 155 18.79 1.42 11.28
C MET A 155 18.31 0.82 12.63
N ASN A 156 17.00 0.64 12.82
CA ASN A 156 16.39 0.27 14.09
C ASN A 156 15.79 -1.14 14.05
N ASN A 157 15.85 -1.84 15.19
CA ASN A 157 15.17 -3.13 15.39
C ASN A 157 13.83 -2.95 16.12
N LEU A 158 12.98 -3.98 16.12
CA LEU A 158 11.65 -3.95 16.73
C LEU A 158 11.64 -3.53 18.21
N SER A 159 12.69 -3.82 18.98
CA SER A 159 12.80 -3.43 20.40
C SER A 159 13.12 -1.94 20.59
N SER A 160 13.85 -1.34 19.63
CA SER A 160 14.01 0.12 19.55
C SER A 160 12.67 0.79 19.19
N ILE A 161 12.05 0.33 18.11
CA ILE A 161 10.80 0.87 17.55
C ILE A 161 9.64 0.77 18.56
N ALA A 162 9.57 -0.30 19.34
CA ALA A 162 8.53 -0.49 20.37
C ALA A 162 8.52 0.61 21.44
N LYS A 163 9.67 1.24 21.74
CA LYS A 163 9.74 2.37 22.69
C LYS A 163 9.12 3.64 22.09
N THR A 164 9.42 3.90 20.82
CA THR A 164 8.88 5.00 20.02
C THR A 164 7.37 4.86 19.84
N VAL A 165 6.90 3.67 19.46
CA VAL A 165 5.47 3.30 19.44
C VAL A 165 4.84 3.47 20.83
N GLY A 166 5.53 3.08 21.90
CA GLY A 166 5.06 3.28 23.29
C GLY A 166 4.83 4.75 23.67
N ILE A 167 5.64 5.68 23.14
CA ILE A 167 5.46 7.12 23.34
C ILE A 167 4.21 7.62 22.59
N LEU A 168 4.06 7.23 21.32
CA LEU A 168 2.93 7.65 20.47
C LEU A 168 1.59 7.11 21.01
N ARG A 169 1.56 5.85 21.44
CA ARG A 169 0.41 5.23 22.15
C ARG A 169 0.08 5.94 23.47
N ALA A 170 1.09 6.33 24.25
CA ALA A 170 0.87 7.07 25.51
C ALA A 170 0.30 8.48 25.27
N ALA A 171 0.71 9.15 24.18
CA ALA A 171 0.11 10.39 23.71
C ALA A 171 -1.24 10.20 22.99
N LYS A 172 -1.70 8.95 22.80
CA LYS A 172 -2.94 8.56 22.09
C LYS A 172 -2.98 9.02 20.62
N LEU A 173 -1.82 9.17 19.99
CA LEU A 173 -1.72 9.60 18.61
C LEU A 173 -1.86 8.43 17.63
N PRO A 174 -2.56 8.62 16.49
CA PRO A 174 -2.41 7.71 15.36
C PRO A 174 -1.02 7.90 14.72
N PHE A 175 -0.45 6.82 14.22
CA PHE A 175 0.90 6.84 13.67
C PHE A 175 1.09 5.88 12.49
N ALA A 176 2.11 6.17 11.69
CA ALA A 176 2.58 5.28 10.64
C ALA A 176 4.02 4.83 10.90
N LEU A 177 4.35 3.59 10.52
CA LEU A 177 5.70 3.06 10.50
C LEU A 177 6.11 2.77 9.04
N LEU A 178 7.10 3.50 8.55
CA LEU A 178 7.70 3.27 7.23
C LEU A 178 8.93 2.37 7.40
N HIS A 179 8.88 1.17 6.83
CA HIS A 179 10.08 0.36 6.65
C HIS A 179 11.09 1.13 5.78
N CYS A 180 12.39 0.97 6.05
CA CYS A 180 13.41 1.82 5.44
C CYS A 180 14.80 1.15 5.49
N THR A 181 15.62 1.46 4.49
CA THR A 181 17.08 1.26 4.48
C THR A 181 17.73 2.60 4.15
N ASN A 182 18.66 3.07 4.97
CA ASN A 182 19.31 4.38 4.82
C ASN A 182 20.70 4.20 4.19
N VAL A 183 20.69 3.96 2.89
CA VAL A 183 21.87 3.97 2.00
C VAL A 183 21.45 4.72 0.74
N TYR A 184 22.32 5.59 0.22
CA TYR A 184 21.96 6.61 -0.76
C TYR A 184 22.87 6.50 -1.99
N PRO A 185 22.48 5.75 -3.05
CA PRO A 185 21.25 4.96 -3.19
C PRO A 185 21.32 3.58 -2.51
N THR A 186 20.16 2.98 -2.26
CA THR A 186 20.00 1.63 -1.69
C THR A 186 19.97 0.57 -2.81
N PRO A 187 20.85 -0.45 -2.79
CA PRO A 187 20.73 -1.64 -3.64
C PRO A 187 19.50 -2.48 -3.28
N HIS A 188 18.84 -3.09 -4.27
CA HIS A 188 17.56 -3.80 -4.08
C HIS A 188 17.63 -4.94 -3.05
N GLU A 189 18.76 -5.65 -2.97
CA GLU A 189 19.01 -6.72 -2.00
C GLU A 189 19.00 -6.22 -0.54
N LEU A 190 19.24 -4.92 -0.31
CA LEU A 190 19.19 -4.30 1.01
C LEU A 190 17.80 -3.73 1.35
N VAL A 191 16.85 -3.68 0.41
CA VAL A 191 15.48 -3.18 0.64
C VAL A 191 14.72 -4.07 1.63
N ARG A 192 14.79 -5.39 1.49
CA ARG A 192 14.23 -6.38 2.44
C ARG A 192 12.75 -6.13 2.80
N LEU A 193 11.85 -6.08 1.80
CA LEU A 193 10.42 -5.72 1.99
C LEU A 193 9.68 -6.51 3.09
N GLY A 194 10.12 -7.72 3.45
CA GLY A 194 9.61 -8.47 4.62
C GLY A 194 9.78 -7.75 5.98
N GLY A 195 10.57 -6.68 6.06
CA GLY A 195 10.57 -5.77 7.20
C GLY A 195 9.19 -5.15 7.46
N MET A 196 8.43 -4.84 6.40
CA MET A 196 7.08 -4.27 6.52
C MET A 196 6.09 -5.25 7.17
N THR A 197 6.14 -6.53 6.81
CA THR A 197 5.23 -7.54 7.38
C THR A 197 5.59 -7.85 8.83
N ALA A 198 6.88 -7.78 9.19
CA ALA A 198 7.32 -7.83 10.59
C ALA A 198 6.83 -6.62 11.41
N LEU A 199 6.86 -5.40 10.85
CA LEU A 199 6.29 -4.20 11.49
C LEU A 199 4.77 -4.35 11.67
N ALA A 200 4.05 -4.80 10.64
CA ALA A 200 2.59 -5.00 10.68
C ALA A 200 2.18 -6.01 11.76
N ALA A 201 2.94 -7.10 11.92
CA ALA A 201 2.69 -8.12 12.94
C ALA A 201 3.01 -7.64 14.36
N ALA A 202 4.06 -6.83 14.54
CA ALA A 202 4.45 -6.30 15.84
C ALA A 202 3.59 -5.10 16.31
N PHE A 203 3.06 -4.32 15.37
CA PHE A 203 2.36 -3.05 15.62
C PHE A 203 1.05 -2.98 14.80
N PRO A 204 0.02 -3.79 15.13
CA PRO A 204 -1.21 -3.91 14.33
C PRO A 204 -2.12 -2.67 14.36
N ASP A 205 -1.82 -1.71 15.23
CA ASP A 205 -2.43 -0.37 15.34
C ASP A 205 -1.69 0.70 14.50
N ALA A 206 -0.58 0.36 13.85
CA ALA A 206 0.16 1.24 12.96
C ALA A 206 -0.36 1.19 11.51
N VAL A 207 -0.34 2.34 10.83
CA VAL A 207 -0.37 2.36 9.36
C VAL A 207 1.02 1.97 8.85
N ILE A 208 1.12 1.03 7.91
CA ILE A 208 2.42 0.54 7.41
C ILE A 208 2.74 1.12 6.02
N GLY A 209 4.01 1.43 5.78
CA GLY A 209 4.49 1.94 4.50
C GLY A 209 5.97 1.68 4.24
N LEU A 210 6.51 2.34 3.21
CA LEU A 210 7.93 2.29 2.83
C LEU A 210 8.48 3.71 2.65
N SER A 211 9.71 3.93 3.13
CA SER A 211 10.54 5.11 2.94
C SER A 211 11.80 4.62 2.22
N ASP A 212 11.94 4.98 0.94
CA ASP A 212 12.82 4.29 0.00
C ASP A 212 13.85 5.21 -0.67
N HIS A 213 15.05 4.64 -0.86
CA HIS A 213 16.21 5.32 -1.43
C HIS A 213 16.82 4.50 -2.59
N THR A 214 16.06 3.59 -3.22
CA THR A 214 16.49 2.96 -4.47
C THR A 214 16.45 3.98 -5.63
N VAL A 215 17.02 3.61 -6.77
CA VAL A 215 17.07 4.46 -7.97
C VAL A 215 15.77 4.45 -8.80
N ASP A 216 14.79 3.61 -8.44
CA ASP A 216 13.58 3.39 -9.23
C ASP A 216 12.33 3.15 -8.34
N ASN A 217 11.23 2.73 -8.97
CA ASN A 217 9.95 2.55 -8.30
C ASN A 217 9.65 1.10 -7.85
N TYR A 218 10.47 0.11 -8.20
CA TYR A 218 10.12 -1.31 -7.97
C TYR A 218 9.96 -1.65 -6.48
N ALA A 219 10.80 -1.07 -5.62
CA ALA A 219 10.70 -1.24 -4.17
C ALA A 219 9.36 -0.73 -3.62
N CYS A 220 8.98 0.50 -3.98
CA CYS A 220 7.71 1.10 -3.58
C CYS A 220 6.48 0.37 -4.16
N LEU A 221 6.53 -0.05 -5.43
CA LEU A 221 5.43 -0.81 -6.06
C LEU A 221 5.26 -2.19 -5.40
N GLY A 222 6.36 -2.89 -5.09
CA GLY A 222 6.35 -4.13 -4.33
C GLY A 222 5.81 -3.95 -2.90
N ALA A 223 6.11 -2.82 -2.26
CA ALA A 223 5.55 -2.46 -0.96
C ALA A 223 4.01 -2.29 -1.02
N VAL A 224 3.44 -1.69 -2.08
CA VAL A 224 1.98 -1.58 -2.23
C VAL A 224 1.33 -2.97 -2.30
N ALA A 225 1.93 -3.92 -3.02
CA ALA A 225 1.42 -5.29 -3.10
C ALA A 225 1.41 -6.00 -1.73
N LEU A 226 2.37 -5.66 -0.86
CA LEU A 226 2.46 -6.14 0.53
C LEU A 226 1.64 -5.32 1.54
N GLY A 227 0.85 -4.35 1.09
CA GLY A 227 -0.08 -3.58 1.94
C GLY A 227 0.38 -2.17 2.35
N ALA A 228 1.46 -1.63 1.78
CA ALA A 228 1.86 -0.23 2.05
C ALA A 228 0.70 0.75 1.78
N SER A 229 0.48 1.64 2.73
CA SER A 229 -0.53 2.71 2.66
C SER A 229 0.10 4.10 2.49
N ILE A 230 1.41 4.20 2.73
CA ILE A 230 2.24 5.38 2.53
C ILE A 230 3.53 4.92 1.83
N LEU A 231 3.95 5.67 0.82
CA LEU A 231 5.21 5.55 0.09
C LEU A 231 5.92 6.90 0.16
N GLU A 232 7.23 6.89 0.33
CA GLU A 232 8.07 8.10 0.37
C GLU A 232 9.35 7.82 -0.42
N ARG A 233 9.68 8.72 -1.36
CA ARG A 233 10.97 8.80 -2.06
C ARG A 233 11.37 10.27 -2.13
N HIS A 234 12.68 10.53 -2.17
CA HIS A 234 13.18 11.87 -2.50
C HIS A 234 12.69 12.29 -3.90
N PHE A 235 12.53 13.59 -4.14
CA PHE A 235 11.96 14.16 -5.36
C PHE A 235 12.82 15.30 -5.89
N THR A 236 12.90 15.42 -7.21
CA THR A 236 13.56 16.53 -7.91
C THR A 236 12.75 16.95 -9.14
N ASP A 237 12.83 18.22 -9.53
CA ASP A 237 12.33 18.68 -10.83
C ASP A 237 13.16 18.12 -11.99
N SER A 238 14.44 17.80 -11.74
CA SER A 238 15.37 17.26 -12.73
C SER A 238 16.48 16.42 -12.10
N MET A 239 16.76 15.25 -12.69
CA MET A 239 17.90 14.40 -12.30
C MET A 239 19.28 15.01 -12.64
N ALA A 240 19.32 16.20 -13.26
CA ALA A 240 20.54 16.96 -13.51
C ALA A 240 20.87 17.99 -12.41
N ARG A 241 20.07 18.06 -11.33
CA ARG A 241 20.37 18.89 -10.15
C ARG A 241 21.62 18.38 -9.41
N PRO A 242 22.42 19.25 -8.77
CA PRO A 242 23.38 18.84 -7.75
C PRO A 242 22.66 18.47 -6.44
N GLY A 243 23.31 17.68 -5.59
CA GLY A 243 22.83 17.33 -4.24
C GLY A 243 23.09 15.86 -3.90
N PRO A 244 23.33 15.51 -2.63
CA PRO A 244 23.76 14.17 -2.22
C PRO A 244 22.65 13.10 -2.36
N ASP A 245 21.38 13.51 -2.42
CA ASP A 245 20.21 12.62 -2.47
C ASP A 245 19.53 12.59 -3.86
N ILE A 246 20.01 13.39 -4.83
CA ILE A 246 19.47 13.40 -6.20
C ILE A 246 19.56 12.02 -6.85
N VAL A 247 20.63 11.26 -6.57
CA VAL A 247 20.88 9.92 -7.11
C VAL A 247 19.79 8.89 -6.79
N CYS A 248 19.07 9.04 -5.67
CA CYS A 248 17.93 8.18 -5.29
C CYS A 248 16.57 8.86 -5.45
N SER A 249 16.53 10.10 -5.96
CA SER A 249 15.29 10.84 -6.16
C SER A 249 14.47 10.30 -7.34
N MET A 250 13.17 10.60 -7.33
CA MET A 250 12.29 10.47 -8.48
C MET A 250 12.08 11.84 -9.13
N ASP A 251 11.98 11.88 -10.46
CA ASP A 251 11.55 13.08 -11.19
C ASP A 251 10.01 13.12 -11.36
N SER A 252 9.51 14.11 -12.09
CA SER A 252 8.07 14.26 -12.37
C SER A 252 7.45 13.07 -13.09
N ALA A 253 8.19 12.39 -13.98
CA ALA A 253 7.70 11.23 -14.70
C ALA A 253 7.67 10.00 -13.77
N ALA A 254 8.76 9.76 -13.05
CA ALA A 254 8.84 8.67 -12.08
C ALA A 254 7.84 8.82 -10.92
N LEU A 255 7.53 10.05 -10.48
CA LEU A 255 6.47 10.33 -9.51
C LEU A 255 5.08 10.00 -10.07
N SER A 256 4.76 10.48 -11.27
CA SER A 256 3.50 10.16 -11.96
C SER A 256 3.30 8.65 -12.11
N ASP A 257 4.34 7.93 -12.56
CA ASP A 257 4.32 6.48 -12.72
C ASP A 257 4.17 5.76 -11.37
N LEU A 258 4.77 6.27 -10.29
CA LEU A 258 4.61 5.70 -8.95
C LEU A 258 3.17 5.89 -8.43
N ILE A 259 2.57 7.05 -8.66
CA ILE A 259 1.17 7.34 -8.31
C ILE A 259 0.21 6.45 -9.13
N ALA A 260 0.42 6.32 -10.44
CA ALA A 260 -0.39 5.47 -11.30
C ALA A 260 -0.26 3.98 -10.94
N GLY A 261 0.97 3.49 -10.78
CA GLY A 261 1.27 2.10 -10.44
C GLY A 261 0.78 1.72 -9.04
N SER A 262 0.95 2.58 -8.04
CA SER A 262 0.43 2.33 -6.68
C SER A 262 -1.10 2.26 -6.66
N ARG A 263 -1.82 3.12 -7.39
CA ARG A 263 -3.28 3.04 -7.58
C ARG A 263 -3.72 1.76 -8.28
N ALA A 264 -2.96 1.28 -9.26
CA ALA A 264 -3.25 0.02 -9.95
C ALA A 264 -3.07 -1.20 -9.02
N ILE A 265 -1.94 -1.28 -8.31
CA ILE A 265 -1.64 -2.38 -7.38
C ILE A 265 -2.59 -2.34 -6.17
N PHE A 266 -3.00 -1.16 -5.70
CA PHE A 266 -4.04 -1.02 -4.66
C PHE A 266 -5.37 -1.69 -5.04
N LYS A 267 -5.78 -1.61 -6.31
CA LYS A 267 -7.01 -2.24 -6.82
C LYS A 267 -6.86 -3.75 -7.05
N ALA A 268 -5.62 -4.25 -7.17
CA ALA A 268 -5.31 -5.66 -7.43
C ALA A 268 -4.89 -6.46 -6.18
N ARG A 269 -4.49 -5.81 -5.09
CA ARG A 269 -3.97 -6.47 -3.88
C ARG A 269 -5.08 -7.03 -2.97
N GLY A 270 -4.75 -8.08 -2.22
CA GLY A 270 -5.66 -8.70 -1.26
C GLY A 270 -6.70 -9.59 -1.94
N GLY A 271 -7.98 -9.45 -1.54
CA GLY A 271 -9.04 -10.37 -1.95
C GLY A 271 -8.91 -11.76 -1.32
N ASN A 272 -9.60 -12.74 -1.89
CA ASN A 272 -9.54 -14.16 -1.51
C ASN A 272 -9.46 -15.02 -2.79
N LYS A 273 -8.84 -16.20 -2.75
CA LYS A 273 -8.80 -17.07 -3.92
C LYS A 273 -10.13 -17.80 -4.12
N GLY A 274 -10.94 -17.29 -5.05
CA GLY A 274 -12.09 -17.98 -5.64
C GLY A 274 -11.99 -18.00 -7.17
N HIS A 275 -13.15 -18.08 -7.84
CA HIS A 275 -13.34 -17.55 -9.19
C HIS A 275 -14.01 -16.17 -9.09
N ALA A 276 -13.82 -15.32 -10.09
CA ALA A 276 -14.63 -14.10 -10.25
C ALA A 276 -15.97 -14.44 -10.94
N PRO A 277 -17.09 -13.75 -10.64
CA PRO A 277 -18.37 -13.99 -11.33
C PRO A 277 -18.28 -13.91 -12.86
N GLU A 278 -17.37 -13.09 -13.38
CA GLU A 278 -17.07 -12.93 -14.81
C GLU A 278 -16.39 -14.18 -15.42
N GLU A 279 -15.77 -15.05 -14.60
CA GLU A 279 -15.17 -16.31 -15.07
C GLU A 279 -16.21 -17.42 -15.30
N GLU A 280 -17.46 -17.29 -14.83
CA GLU A 280 -18.51 -18.32 -14.93
C GLU A 280 -18.75 -18.80 -16.37
N VAL A 281 -18.82 -17.87 -17.33
CA VAL A 281 -18.96 -18.22 -18.77
C VAL A 281 -17.75 -19.02 -19.26
N THR A 282 -16.55 -18.69 -18.77
CA THR A 282 -15.32 -19.43 -19.07
C THR A 282 -15.34 -20.82 -18.42
N MET A 283 -15.77 -20.93 -17.17
CA MET A 283 -15.92 -22.21 -16.46
C MET A 283 -16.87 -23.14 -17.21
N GLN A 284 -18.03 -22.65 -17.67
CA GLN A 284 -19.01 -23.43 -18.42
C GLN A 284 -18.44 -24.06 -19.71
N PHE A 285 -17.64 -23.35 -20.51
CA PHE A 285 -17.05 -23.94 -21.72
C PHE A 285 -15.69 -24.65 -21.51
N ALA A 286 -14.90 -24.22 -20.51
CA ALA A 286 -13.52 -24.65 -20.32
C ALA A 286 -13.34 -25.79 -19.31
N PHE A 287 -14.29 -26.02 -18.40
CA PHE A 287 -14.30 -27.21 -17.54
C PHE A 287 -14.80 -28.44 -18.31
N ALA A 288 -14.61 -29.62 -17.73
CA ALA A 288 -15.00 -30.90 -18.31
C ALA A 288 -16.15 -31.54 -17.52
N SER A 289 -17.02 -32.22 -18.25
CA SER A 289 -18.07 -33.10 -17.73
C SER A 289 -17.70 -34.56 -18.01
N VAL A 290 -18.32 -35.49 -17.29
CA VAL A 290 -18.18 -36.92 -17.58
C VAL A 290 -18.90 -37.25 -18.89
N VAL A 291 -18.24 -38.01 -19.75
CA VAL A 291 -18.74 -38.47 -21.05
C VAL A 291 -18.49 -39.97 -21.21
N ALA A 292 -19.32 -40.63 -22.01
CA ALA A 292 -18.98 -41.97 -22.48
C ALA A 292 -17.83 -41.91 -23.50
N ASP A 293 -16.82 -42.78 -23.36
CA ASP A 293 -15.80 -43.04 -24.39
C ASP A 293 -15.93 -44.40 -25.06
N ALA A 294 -16.91 -45.22 -24.69
CA ALA A 294 -17.45 -46.27 -25.54
C ALA A 294 -18.93 -45.98 -25.87
N ASP A 295 -19.54 -46.81 -26.71
CA ASP A 295 -20.99 -47.03 -26.58
C ASP A 295 -21.18 -47.97 -25.38
N ILE A 296 -22.07 -47.62 -24.45
CA ILE A 296 -22.29 -48.33 -23.17
C ILE A 296 -23.72 -48.87 -23.18
N ALA A 297 -23.91 -50.17 -23.03
CA ALA A 297 -25.21 -50.81 -23.08
C ALA A 297 -25.97 -50.71 -21.74
N PRO A 298 -27.32 -50.85 -21.72
CA PRO A 298 -28.06 -50.98 -20.47
C PRO A 298 -27.58 -52.21 -19.69
N GLY A 299 -27.22 -52.03 -18.42
CA GLY A 299 -26.66 -53.09 -17.57
C GLY A 299 -25.14 -53.15 -17.53
N ASP A 300 -24.42 -52.43 -18.39
CA ASP A 300 -22.95 -52.35 -18.32
C ASP A 300 -22.50 -51.56 -17.09
N THR A 301 -21.39 -51.97 -16.49
CA THR A 301 -20.71 -51.23 -15.41
C THR A 301 -19.82 -50.13 -15.99
N PHE A 302 -19.86 -48.94 -15.42
CA PHE A 302 -18.96 -47.84 -15.76
C PHE A 302 -17.51 -48.14 -15.31
N SER A 303 -16.56 -48.01 -16.23
CA SER A 303 -15.12 -48.23 -16.03
C SER A 303 -14.28 -47.13 -16.67
N GLU A 304 -12.98 -47.12 -16.38
CA GLU A 304 -12.02 -46.20 -16.99
C GLU A 304 -11.85 -46.41 -18.51
N ASP A 305 -12.25 -47.58 -19.03
CA ASP A 305 -12.24 -47.88 -20.47
C ASP A 305 -13.46 -47.28 -21.21
N ASN A 306 -14.58 -47.05 -20.49
CA ASN A 306 -15.86 -46.68 -21.09
C ASN A 306 -16.39 -45.29 -20.69
N LEU A 307 -15.89 -44.70 -19.60
CA LEU A 307 -16.07 -43.28 -19.26
C LEU A 307 -14.78 -42.49 -19.44
N TRP A 308 -14.91 -41.20 -19.75
CA TRP A 308 -13.82 -40.23 -19.68
C TRP A 308 -14.36 -38.84 -19.31
N VAL A 309 -13.50 -37.81 -19.23
CA VAL A 309 -13.91 -36.42 -18.99
C VAL A 309 -13.59 -35.52 -20.19
N ARG A 310 -14.57 -34.75 -20.68
CA ARG A 310 -14.42 -33.84 -21.84
C ARG A 310 -15.24 -32.55 -21.67
N ARG A 311 -14.78 -31.47 -22.31
CA ARG A 311 -15.51 -30.19 -22.41
C ARG A 311 -16.84 -30.37 -23.17
N PRO A 312 -17.86 -29.53 -22.93
CA PRO A 312 -17.92 -28.44 -21.94
C PRO A 312 -18.21 -28.92 -20.51
N GLY A 313 -18.24 -28.01 -19.55
CA GLY A 313 -18.50 -28.23 -18.12
C GLY A 313 -19.98 -28.22 -17.72
N THR A 314 -20.89 -28.32 -18.69
CA THR A 314 -22.34 -28.15 -18.54
C THR A 314 -23.14 -29.45 -18.36
N GLY A 315 -22.46 -30.59 -18.18
CA GLY A 315 -23.11 -31.89 -18.00
C GLY A 315 -23.60 -32.11 -16.57
N ASP A 316 -24.53 -33.04 -16.39
CA ASP A 316 -25.13 -33.36 -15.08
C ASP A 316 -24.10 -33.80 -14.03
N PHE A 317 -22.98 -34.37 -14.49
CA PHE A 317 -21.83 -34.80 -13.71
C PHE A 317 -20.58 -34.08 -14.21
N ASN A 318 -19.92 -33.32 -13.33
CA ASN A 318 -18.66 -32.64 -13.66
C ASN A 318 -17.48 -33.63 -13.53
N ALA A 319 -16.28 -33.25 -13.99
CA ALA A 319 -15.10 -34.12 -13.92
C ALA A 319 -14.76 -34.62 -12.49
N GLY A 320 -15.10 -33.87 -11.44
CA GLY A 320 -14.95 -34.28 -10.03
C GLY A 320 -16.01 -35.27 -9.52
N ASP A 321 -16.95 -35.68 -10.37
CA ASP A 321 -17.89 -36.79 -10.10
C ASP A 321 -17.46 -38.11 -10.75
N TYR A 322 -16.41 -38.11 -11.59
CA TYR A 322 -15.94 -39.27 -12.36
C TYR A 322 -15.72 -40.52 -11.50
N GLU A 323 -14.92 -40.43 -10.45
CA GLU A 323 -14.64 -41.56 -9.53
C GLU A 323 -15.91 -42.10 -8.85
N LYS A 324 -16.92 -41.24 -8.63
CA LYS A 324 -18.21 -41.58 -8.01
C LYS A 324 -19.16 -42.30 -8.97
N LEU A 325 -18.76 -42.47 -10.23
CA LEU A 325 -19.54 -43.14 -11.28
C LEU A 325 -18.92 -44.50 -11.65
N ILE A 326 -17.61 -44.65 -11.54
CA ILE A 326 -16.92 -45.95 -11.69
C ILE A 326 -17.57 -46.99 -10.76
N GLY A 327 -17.84 -48.18 -11.29
CA GLY A 327 -18.51 -49.26 -10.57
C GLY A 327 -20.04 -49.15 -10.48
N LYS A 328 -20.67 -48.04 -10.89
CA LYS A 328 -22.14 -47.96 -11.08
C LYS A 328 -22.56 -48.52 -12.43
N THR A 329 -23.86 -48.78 -12.59
CA THR A 329 -24.43 -49.42 -13.77
C THR A 329 -25.15 -48.42 -14.67
N ALA A 330 -25.06 -48.62 -15.98
CA ALA A 330 -25.81 -47.86 -16.99
C ALA A 330 -27.30 -48.26 -17.02
N ALA A 331 -28.19 -47.30 -16.79
CA ALA A 331 -29.64 -47.51 -16.82
C ALA A 331 -30.20 -47.66 -18.24
N ARG A 332 -29.46 -47.21 -19.26
CA ARG A 332 -29.83 -47.24 -20.68
C ARG A 332 -28.60 -47.17 -21.58
N LEU A 333 -28.82 -47.33 -22.89
CA LEU A 333 -27.77 -47.16 -23.91
C LEU A 333 -27.26 -45.71 -23.93
N ILE A 334 -25.96 -45.52 -23.69
CA ILE A 334 -25.27 -44.23 -23.80
C ILE A 334 -24.32 -44.29 -25.00
N LYS A 335 -24.30 -43.25 -25.84
CA LYS A 335 -23.46 -43.21 -27.05
C LYS A 335 -22.12 -42.53 -26.80
N LYS A 336 -21.05 -43.06 -27.43
CA LYS A 336 -19.69 -42.50 -27.37
C LYS A 336 -19.69 -41.00 -27.67
N ARG A 337 -18.96 -40.23 -26.83
CA ARG A 337 -18.89 -38.75 -26.78
C ARG A 337 -20.14 -38.03 -26.25
N SER A 338 -21.19 -38.73 -25.82
CA SER A 338 -22.30 -38.10 -25.08
C SER A 338 -21.86 -37.74 -23.65
N GLN A 339 -22.27 -36.58 -23.14
CA GLN A 339 -22.23 -36.30 -21.70
C GLN A 339 -23.16 -37.26 -20.96
N LEU A 340 -22.68 -37.79 -19.83
CA LEU A 340 -23.45 -38.65 -18.95
C LEU A 340 -24.48 -37.80 -18.19
N ARG A 341 -25.72 -38.28 -18.14
CA ARG A 341 -26.88 -37.62 -17.52
C ARG A 341 -27.34 -38.36 -16.27
N ARG A 342 -28.09 -37.71 -15.38
CA ARG A 342 -28.56 -38.35 -14.12
C ARG A 342 -29.33 -39.65 -14.38
N GLY A 343 -30.25 -39.61 -15.34
CA GLY A 343 -31.01 -40.80 -15.80
C GLY A 343 -30.24 -41.79 -16.69
N ASP A 344 -28.92 -41.65 -16.83
CA ASP A 344 -28.06 -42.70 -17.43
C ASP A 344 -27.52 -43.66 -16.36
N VAL A 345 -27.61 -43.30 -15.08
CA VAL A 345 -27.04 -44.04 -13.94
C VAL A 345 -28.16 -44.76 -13.19
N VAL A 346 -27.98 -46.04 -12.88
CA VAL A 346 -28.86 -46.74 -11.95
C VAL A 346 -28.60 -46.22 -10.54
N GLU A 347 -29.59 -45.60 -9.91
CA GLU A 347 -29.56 -45.32 -8.48
C GLU A 347 -29.71 -46.63 -7.70
N GLY A 348 -28.75 -46.92 -6.84
CA GLY A 348 -28.76 -48.14 -6.04
C GLY A 348 -29.67 -48.00 -4.83
N ASP A 349 -30.81 -48.68 -4.85
CA ASP A 349 -31.58 -48.95 -3.64
C ASP A 349 -30.68 -49.56 -2.57
N GLY A 350 -30.77 -49.05 -1.33
CA GLY A 350 -30.06 -49.59 -0.17
C GLY A 350 -30.62 -50.96 0.23
N GLY A 351 -30.22 -51.99 -0.52
CA GLY A 351 -30.90 -53.29 -0.56
C GLY A 351 -30.96 -54.02 0.78
N GLN A 352 -32.12 -53.99 1.43
CA GLN A 352 -32.43 -54.90 2.53
C GLN A 352 -32.85 -56.26 1.93
N LEU A 353 -31.91 -57.21 1.91
CA LEU A 353 -32.05 -58.51 1.26
C LEU A 353 -33.21 -59.36 1.86
N ALA A 354 -34.35 -59.38 1.15
CA ALA A 354 -35.48 -60.22 1.50
C ALA A 354 -35.24 -61.69 1.11
N PHE A 355 -34.71 -62.49 2.05
CA PHE A 355 -34.69 -63.95 1.91
C PHE A 355 -36.13 -64.50 1.85
N GLY A 356 -36.50 -65.08 0.71
CA GLY A 356 -37.83 -65.64 0.50
C GLY A 356 -38.11 -66.84 1.40
N ARG A 357 -39.34 -66.93 1.93
CA ARG A 357 -39.83 -68.14 2.61
C ARG A 357 -41.25 -68.45 2.15
N VAL A 358 -41.45 -69.68 1.65
CA VAL A 358 -42.73 -70.17 1.13
C VAL A 358 -43.54 -70.77 2.28
N THR A 359 -44.85 -70.47 2.35
CA THR A 359 -45.99 -71.41 2.47
C THR A 359 -47.25 -70.82 3.16
N ALA A 360 -48.39 -71.45 2.86
CA ALA A 360 -49.64 -71.49 3.62
C ALA A 360 -50.61 -70.28 3.55
N ARG A 361 -51.90 -70.62 3.74
CA ARG A 361 -53.08 -69.75 3.82
C ARG A 361 -53.51 -69.64 5.30
N GLN A 362 -54.23 -68.58 5.70
CA GLN A 362 -55.67 -68.66 6.06
C GLN A 362 -56.23 -67.35 6.64
N ASP A 363 -57.40 -66.97 6.12
CA ASP A 363 -58.64 -66.61 6.82
C ASP A 363 -58.65 -65.69 8.08
N SER A 364 -58.97 -64.42 7.83
CA SER A 364 -60.13 -63.72 8.45
C SER A 364 -60.13 -63.24 9.91
N SER A 365 -60.94 -62.17 10.14
CA SER A 365 -61.31 -61.54 11.43
C SER A 365 -60.18 -60.82 12.21
N GLY A 366 -60.44 -59.74 12.96
CA GLY A 366 -61.67 -58.95 13.06
C GLY A 366 -61.66 -57.98 14.26
N ALA A 367 -62.47 -56.91 14.20
CA ALA A 367 -62.76 -55.94 15.28
C ALA A 367 -61.55 -55.05 15.75
N SER A 368 -61.61 -53.71 15.62
CA SER A 368 -62.18 -52.73 16.59
C SER A 368 -61.20 -52.34 17.73
N GLN A 369 -61.17 -51.13 18.30
CA GLN A 369 -62.04 -49.94 18.19
C GLN A 369 -61.31 -48.66 18.70
N SER A 370 -61.93 -47.47 18.58
CA SER A 370 -61.85 -46.24 19.43
C SER A 370 -60.65 -45.96 20.39
N SER A 371 -60.19 -44.71 20.61
CA SER A 371 -60.65 -43.38 20.14
C SER A 371 -59.66 -42.24 20.48
N ASN A 372 -59.77 -41.15 19.73
CA ASN A 372 -59.22 -39.79 19.97
C ASN A 372 -60.08 -39.03 21.02
N PRO A 373 -59.87 -37.72 21.38
CA PRO A 373 -58.68 -36.84 21.47
C PRO A 373 -58.52 -36.20 22.89
N GLY A 374 -57.57 -35.26 23.11
CA GLY A 374 -57.64 -34.37 24.30
C GLY A 374 -56.52 -33.31 24.44
N ARG A 375 -56.84 -32.03 24.24
CA ARG A 375 -55.92 -30.86 24.37
C ARG A 375 -55.63 -30.47 25.83
N GLY A 376 -54.50 -29.79 26.07
CA GLY A 376 -54.22 -29.01 27.29
C GLY A 376 -53.01 -28.07 27.11
N ALA A 377 -52.98 -26.92 27.77
CA ALA A 377 -51.89 -25.92 27.76
C ALA A 377 -51.84 -25.17 29.12
N GLU A 378 -51.05 -24.09 29.23
CA GLU A 378 -50.74 -23.30 30.46
C GLU A 378 -49.62 -23.89 31.35
N ALA A 379 -48.83 -23.12 32.13
CA ALA A 379 -48.50 -21.67 32.13
C ALA A 379 -47.17 -21.42 32.90
N ALA A 380 -46.76 -20.15 33.02
CA ALA A 380 -45.46 -19.70 33.53
C ALA A 380 -45.29 -19.67 35.06
N SER A 381 -44.05 -19.53 35.53
CA SER A 381 -43.72 -18.92 36.84
C SER A 381 -42.33 -18.24 36.83
N GLN A 382 -42.06 -17.39 37.83
CA GLN A 382 -40.87 -16.55 37.97
C GLN A 382 -40.02 -16.98 39.19
N GLY A 383 -38.74 -16.57 39.23
CA GLY A 383 -37.84 -16.72 40.40
C GLY A 383 -36.73 -15.66 40.37
N ASN A 384 -36.26 -15.20 41.54
CA ASN A 384 -35.46 -13.97 41.69
C ASN A 384 -34.48 -14.04 42.91
N SER A 385 -33.72 -12.97 43.15
CA SER A 385 -32.73 -12.69 44.22
C SER A 385 -31.34 -13.37 44.03
N ILE A 386 -30.16 -12.74 44.16
CA ILE A 386 -29.58 -11.54 44.86
C ILE A 386 -28.71 -11.96 46.07
N GLY A 387 -27.47 -11.46 46.10
CA GLY A 387 -26.54 -11.53 47.24
C GLY A 387 -25.18 -10.87 46.95
N GLN A 388 -24.73 -9.95 47.80
CA GLN A 388 -23.44 -9.26 47.72
C GLN A 388 -22.64 -9.48 49.02
N SER A 389 -21.30 -9.38 48.98
CA SER A 389 -20.51 -8.66 50.00
C SER A 389 -19.01 -8.62 49.66
N ASP A 390 -18.34 -7.54 50.07
CA ASP A 390 -16.91 -7.28 49.87
C ASP A 390 -15.98 -7.97 50.88
N GLY A 391 -14.66 -7.91 50.66
CA GLY A 391 -13.63 -8.25 51.65
C GLY A 391 -12.21 -8.23 51.07
N ALA A 392 -11.27 -7.55 51.74
CA ALA A 392 -9.88 -7.41 51.28
C ALA A 392 -8.87 -7.54 52.43
N SER A 393 -7.75 -8.22 52.18
CA SER A 393 -6.53 -8.16 53.00
C SER A 393 -5.30 -8.67 52.24
N SER A 394 -4.12 -8.24 52.68
CA SER A 394 -2.80 -8.57 52.10
C SER A 394 -2.06 -9.65 52.91
N GLN A 395 -1.13 -10.37 52.27
CA GLN A 395 0.28 -10.46 52.72
C GLN A 395 1.19 -11.25 51.76
N GLU A 396 2.50 -11.25 52.04
CA GLU A 396 3.58 -11.76 51.19
C GLU A 396 3.98 -13.21 51.53
N ASN A 397 4.44 -13.98 50.53
CA ASN A 397 5.76 -14.64 50.63
C ASN A 397 6.27 -15.23 49.29
N LYS A 398 7.56 -15.59 49.26
CA LYS A 398 8.25 -16.30 48.15
C LYS A 398 8.53 -17.79 48.55
N PRO A 399 9.37 -18.56 47.82
CA PRO A 399 8.94 -19.29 46.63
C PRO A 399 9.14 -20.83 46.75
N GLY A 400 8.22 -21.62 46.18
CA GLY A 400 8.34 -23.07 46.06
C GLY A 400 8.92 -23.53 44.72
N ARG A 401 9.63 -24.66 44.71
CA ARG A 401 10.11 -25.37 43.51
C ARG A 401 9.36 -26.70 43.33
N ASP A 402 9.59 -27.30 42.15
CA ASP A 402 9.42 -28.71 41.80
C ASP A 402 7.97 -29.23 41.57
N GLY A 403 7.86 -30.24 40.68
CA GLY A 403 6.67 -31.09 40.53
C GLY A 403 6.01 -31.09 39.14
N ASN A 404 6.29 -32.14 38.35
CA ASN A 404 5.45 -32.56 37.21
C ASN A 404 3.97 -32.72 37.66
N ALA A 405 2.93 -32.57 36.82
CA ALA A 405 2.71 -33.38 35.62
C ALA A 405 1.40 -32.99 34.86
N VAL A 406 1.09 -33.76 33.81
CA VAL A 406 -0.21 -33.93 33.12
C VAL A 406 -0.88 -32.69 32.49
N ASN A 407 -0.81 -32.58 31.15
CA ASN A 407 -1.90 -33.11 30.32
C ASN A 407 -1.53 -33.19 28.83
N GLN A 408 -1.91 -34.30 28.20
CA GLN A 408 -2.02 -34.40 26.74
C GLN A 408 -3.42 -33.96 26.34
N CYS A 409 -3.55 -33.08 25.36
CA CYS A 409 -4.78 -32.94 24.59
C CYS A 409 -4.42 -32.83 23.12
N SER A 410 -4.81 -33.83 22.33
CA SER A 410 -4.50 -33.94 20.92
C SER A 410 -5.50 -33.17 20.06
N GLN A 411 -5.01 -32.27 19.20
CA GLN A 411 -5.62 -32.01 17.90
C GLN A 411 -4.55 -31.93 16.82
N SER A 412 -4.90 -32.34 15.60
CA SER A 412 -3.97 -32.75 14.55
C SER A 412 -3.81 -31.70 13.45
N SER A 413 -2.58 -31.24 13.22
CA SER A 413 -2.16 -30.66 11.94
C SER A 413 -1.50 -31.76 11.09
N GLN A 414 -2.13 -32.15 9.98
CA GLN A 414 -1.50 -33.07 9.03
C GLN A 414 -0.53 -32.30 8.12
N ASN A 415 0.67 -32.85 7.94
CA ASN A 415 1.64 -32.33 6.98
C ASN A 415 1.21 -32.61 5.54
N PHE A 416 1.59 -31.73 4.63
CA PHE A 416 1.87 -32.08 3.24
C PHE A 416 3.33 -31.73 2.93
N ASP A 417 4.21 -32.72 3.12
CA ASP A 417 5.61 -32.63 2.70
C ASP A 417 5.71 -32.84 1.18
N VAL A 418 6.25 -31.84 0.46
CA VAL A 418 6.70 -32.00 -0.93
C VAL A 418 8.22 -31.78 -0.95
N ALA A 419 8.97 -32.86 -1.15
CA ALA A 419 10.42 -32.82 -1.10
C ALA A 419 11.02 -32.12 -2.34
N MET A 420 11.85 -31.12 -2.11
CA MET A 420 12.79 -30.55 -3.09
C MET A 420 14.21 -30.73 -2.54
N GLN A 421 14.97 -31.65 -3.15
CA GLN A 421 16.36 -31.89 -2.78
C GLN A 421 17.27 -30.81 -3.38
N TYR A 422 17.95 -30.04 -2.53
CA TYR A 422 19.12 -29.25 -2.92
C TYR A 422 20.31 -29.61 -2.04
N ASN A 423 21.34 -30.19 -2.67
CA ASN A 423 22.60 -30.50 -2.01
C ASN A 423 23.33 -29.20 -1.62
N ASN A 424 23.81 -29.14 -0.39
CA ASN A 424 24.57 -28.00 0.13
C ASN A 424 25.84 -28.50 0.87
N PRO A 425 27.04 -28.40 0.28
CA PRO A 425 28.28 -28.78 0.93
C PRO A 425 28.70 -27.72 1.96
N GLY A 426 28.78 -28.12 3.22
CA GLY A 426 29.21 -27.26 4.33
C GLY A 426 30.70 -26.84 4.27
N PRO A 427 31.11 -25.87 5.11
CA PRO A 427 32.44 -25.27 5.07
C PRO A 427 33.53 -26.16 5.69
N ASN A 428 34.78 -25.95 5.27
CA ASN A 428 35.95 -26.51 5.97
C ASN A 428 37.06 -25.46 6.14
N LYS A 429 37.92 -25.62 7.14
CA LYS A 429 38.89 -24.61 7.61
C LYS A 429 40.33 -24.90 7.19
N ALA A 430 41.04 -23.82 6.86
CA ALA A 430 42.46 -23.54 7.11
C ALA A 430 43.56 -24.53 6.63
N ALA A 431 44.43 -24.02 5.75
CA ALA A 431 45.86 -24.34 5.74
C ALA A 431 46.67 -23.12 5.23
N LYS A 432 47.98 -23.07 5.51
CA LYS A 432 48.91 -22.03 5.07
C LYS A 432 49.86 -22.56 4.00
N SER A 433 50.24 -21.73 3.03
CA SER A 433 51.57 -21.78 2.40
C SER A 433 51.94 -20.40 1.81
N GLN A 434 53.23 -20.17 1.59
CA GLN A 434 53.81 -18.91 1.08
C GLN A 434 54.28 -19.11 -0.36
N ALA A 435 54.37 -18.03 -1.17
CA ALA A 435 55.63 -17.58 -1.80
C ALA A 435 55.48 -16.42 -2.84
N THR A 436 56.31 -15.39 -2.67
CA THR A 436 56.99 -14.54 -3.70
C THR A 436 56.27 -13.99 -4.95
N ILE A 437 56.03 -12.66 -4.89
CA ILE A 437 56.19 -11.64 -5.96
C ILE A 437 57.72 -11.29 -6.02
N PRO A 438 58.42 -10.88 -7.12
CA PRO A 438 58.08 -9.84 -8.15
C PRO A 438 58.45 -10.17 -9.63
N GLY A 439 58.21 -9.32 -10.65
CA GLY A 439 57.51 -8.02 -10.75
C GLY A 439 58.06 -7.11 -11.89
N ARG A 440 57.62 -5.82 -11.94
CA ARG A 440 58.02 -4.71 -12.89
C ARG A 440 57.39 -4.77 -14.30
N HIS A 441 56.66 -3.73 -14.75
CA HIS A 441 57.06 -2.51 -15.52
C HIS A 441 57.56 -2.78 -16.96
N ALA A 442 57.24 -2.00 -18.01
CA ALA A 442 56.26 -0.90 -18.20
C ALA A 442 56.09 -0.60 -19.74
N ASP A 443 55.48 0.54 -20.08
CA ASP A 443 55.61 1.31 -21.34
C ASP A 443 54.94 0.84 -22.65
N ALA A 444 53.72 1.38 -22.85
CA ALA A 444 53.36 2.39 -23.86
C ALA A 444 53.48 2.18 -25.40
N ALA A 445 52.48 2.78 -26.07
CA ALA A 445 52.47 3.39 -27.43
C ALA A 445 52.22 2.53 -28.69
N GLY A 446 51.56 3.17 -29.67
CA GLY A 446 51.66 2.82 -31.10
C GLY A 446 50.36 2.50 -31.86
N HIS A 447 49.84 3.45 -32.65
CA HIS A 447 48.92 3.12 -33.75
C HIS A 447 49.66 2.38 -34.89
N LYS A 448 48.99 1.40 -35.54
CA LYS A 448 48.74 1.36 -37.02
C LYS A 448 48.04 0.06 -37.48
N ASN A 449 46.91 0.23 -38.18
CA ASN A 449 46.43 -0.65 -39.27
C ASN A 449 47.03 -0.13 -40.61
N PRO A 450 46.89 -0.79 -41.80
CA PRO A 450 46.12 -1.99 -42.21
C PRO A 450 47.08 -3.06 -42.88
N PRO A 451 46.76 -3.95 -43.88
CA PRO A 451 45.51 -4.22 -44.62
C PRO A 451 45.12 -5.68 -45.02
N LYS A 452 43.83 -5.80 -45.37
CA LYS A 452 43.16 -6.66 -46.39
C LYS A 452 43.84 -7.91 -47.01
N LEU A 453 43.16 -9.05 -46.91
CA LEU A 453 42.65 -9.92 -48.00
C LEU A 453 41.35 -10.59 -47.46
N GLN A 454 40.22 -10.68 -48.20
CA GLN A 454 39.83 -11.71 -49.19
C GLN A 454 39.86 -13.16 -48.61
N SER A 455 38.86 -14.03 -48.80
CA SER A 455 37.61 -13.95 -49.62
C SER A 455 36.60 -15.08 -49.27
N GLU A 456 35.30 -14.84 -49.52
CA GLU A 456 34.25 -15.85 -49.86
C GLU A 456 33.87 -16.92 -48.78
N THR A 457 32.69 -17.58 -48.79
CA THR A 457 31.46 -17.45 -49.61
C THR A 457 30.18 -17.76 -48.80
N ALA A 458 29.03 -17.23 -49.25
CA ALA A 458 27.65 -17.73 -49.10
C ALA A 458 27.11 -18.33 -47.76
N SER A 459 26.08 -17.69 -47.18
CA SER A 459 24.69 -18.22 -47.21
C SER A 459 23.63 -17.28 -46.59
N GLN A 460 22.46 -17.23 -47.24
CA GLN A 460 21.12 -16.90 -46.72
C GLN A 460 20.89 -15.64 -45.85
N THR A 461 20.50 -14.55 -46.53
CA THR A 461 19.64 -13.50 -45.97
C THR A 461 18.20 -13.99 -45.75
N ASN A 462 17.65 -13.87 -44.52
CA ASN A 462 16.26 -13.43 -44.33
C ASN A 462 15.93 -13.08 -42.86
N GLN A 463 16.20 -11.84 -42.43
CA GLN A 463 15.71 -11.33 -41.13
C GLN A 463 15.49 -9.79 -41.11
N LEU A 464 15.00 -9.22 -42.21
CA LEU A 464 14.56 -7.82 -42.30
C LEU A 464 13.13 -7.73 -42.87
N ALA A 465 12.16 -8.21 -42.07
CA ALA A 465 10.74 -8.25 -42.48
C ALA A 465 9.75 -7.84 -41.36
N HIS A 466 10.21 -7.20 -40.28
CA HIS A 466 9.35 -6.69 -39.20
C HIS A 466 9.79 -5.30 -38.70
N ASN A 467 9.83 -4.30 -39.58
CA ASN A 467 9.92 -2.89 -39.14
C ASN A 467 9.46 -1.83 -40.18
N ASP A 468 8.40 -2.10 -40.97
CA ASP A 468 7.86 -1.11 -41.93
C ASP A 468 6.32 -1.04 -42.00
N ALA A 469 5.63 -1.45 -40.93
CA ALA A 469 4.16 -1.36 -40.82
C ALA A 469 3.67 -0.11 -40.05
N ALA A 470 4.55 0.55 -39.30
CA ALA A 470 4.19 1.59 -38.32
C ALA A 470 4.43 3.05 -38.80
N LYS A 471 4.75 3.27 -40.08
CA LYS A 471 5.10 4.60 -40.64
C LYS A 471 4.25 5.07 -41.82
N ARG A 472 3.06 4.50 -42.04
CA ARG A 472 2.17 4.87 -43.17
C ARG A 472 0.72 5.26 -42.84
N LEU A 473 0.32 5.34 -41.57
CA LEU A 473 -0.87 6.09 -41.14
C LEU A 473 -0.40 7.24 -40.23
N GLY A 474 -0.71 8.49 -40.58
CA GLY A 474 -0.32 9.64 -39.74
C GLY A 474 -0.30 11.04 -40.35
N VAL A 475 -0.57 11.23 -41.66
CA VAL A 475 -0.59 12.57 -42.28
C VAL A 475 -1.72 12.74 -43.30
N LEU A 476 -2.88 13.25 -42.85
CA LEU A 476 -3.72 14.16 -43.65
C LEU A 476 -4.82 14.85 -42.78
N LEU A 477 -5.43 15.90 -43.34
CA LEU A 477 -6.70 16.52 -42.93
C LEU A 477 -6.76 17.27 -41.59
N ILE A 478 -6.07 18.43 -41.54
CA ILE A 478 -6.60 19.62 -40.82
C ILE A 478 -6.59 20.82 -41.78
N LYS A 479 -7.76 21.25 -42.26
CA LYS A 479 -8.05 22.65 -42.65
C LYS A 479 -9.56 22.92 -42.79
N ARG A 480 -9.96 24.09 -42.28
CA ARG A 480 -11.33 24.60 -42.09
C ARG A 480 -12.24 24.57 -43.33
N VAL A 481 -13.54 24.40 -43.08
CA VAL A 481 -14.62 25.19 -43.70
C VAL A 481 -15.55 25.68 -42.59
N VAL A 482 -16.11 26.89 -42.71
CA VAL A 482 -17.15 27.46 -41.85
C VAL A 482 -18.22 28.06 -42.76
N VAL A 483 -19.48 27.67 -42.57
CA VAL A 483 -20.69 28.35 -43.10
C VAL A 483 -21.82 28.18 -42.07
N GLU A 484 -22.65 29.20 -41.92
CA GLU A 484 -23.77 29.26 -40.98
C GLU A 484 -25.05 28.59 -41.52
N SER A 485 -25.95 28.19 -40.63
CA SER A 485 -27.38 28.03 -40.92
C SER A 485 -28.20 28.16 -39.63
N THR A 486 -29.45 28.63 -39.74
CA THR A 486 -30.20 29.23 -38.61
C THR A 486 -31.51 28.51 -38.26
N ALA A 487 -31.88 28.59 -36.98
CA ALA A 487 -33.22 28.29 -36.41
C ALA A 487 -33.62 26.78 -36.44
N THR A 488 -34.58 26.29 -35.63
CA THR A 488 -35.58 26.92 -34.74
C THR A 488 -35.64 26.22 -33.36
N GLN A 489 -36.23 26.86 -32.34
CA GLN A 489 -36.78 26.16 -31.16
C GLN A 489 -38.23 25.71 -31.41
N PRO A 490 -38.79 24.84 -30.54
CA PRO A 490 -39.87 25.36 -29.69
C PRO A 490 -39.68 25.07 -28.19
N GLU A 491 -40.52 25.72 -27.38
CA GLU A 491 -40.44 25.83 -25.92
C GLU A 491 -41.77 25.36 -25.26
N LYS A 492 -41.77 25.17 -23.93
CA LYS A 492 -42.95 24.95 -23.05
C LYS A 492 -43.65 23.56 -23.20
N ASN A 493 -44.22 22.98 -22.15
CA ASN A 493 -45.02 23.65 -21.10
C ASN A 493 -44.96 22.99 -19.70
N ILE A 494 -45.24 23.76 -18.65
CA ILE A 494 -45.44 23.29 -17.26
C ILE A 494 -46.69 23.96 -16.68
N THR A 495 -47.61 23.17 -16.12
CA THR A 495 -48.80 23.58 -15.33
C THR A 495 -49.18 22.44 -14.37
N ASN A 496 -49.80 22.63 -13.19
CA ASN A 496 -50.01 23.84 -12.39
C ASN A 496 -50.18 23.47 -10.89
N GLN A 497 -50.09 24.45 -9.97
CA GLN A 497 -50.44 24.27 -8.54
C GLN A 497 -51.98 24.30 -8.30
N PRO A 498 -52.46 24.17 -7.04
CA PRO A 498 -52.70 25.41 -6.25
C PRO A 498 -52.60 25.34 -4.70
N LYS A 499 -51.98 26.37 -4.09
CA LYS A 499 -52.39 27.09 -2.84
C LYS A 499 -52.35 26.33 -1.48
N ALA A 500 -52.04 26.93 -0.32
CA ALA A 500 -51.48 28.25 0.08
C ALA A 500 -50.90 28.09 1.54
N SER A 501 -50.82 29.00 2.53
CA SER A 501 -51.24 30.42 2.74
C SER A 501 -50.61 31.00 4.04
N THR A 502 -50.19 32.29 4.01
CA THR A 502 -50.09 33.27 5.14
C THR A 502 -49.17 32.98 6.37
N ALA A 503 -48.68 33.96 7.16
CA ALA A 503 -48.25 35.36 6.94
C ALA A 503 -47.76 35.98 8.29
N ASN A 504 -46.67 36.78 8.31
CA ASN A 504 -46.59 38.00 9.16
C ASN A 504 -45.39 38.92 8.84
N GLN A 505 -45.38 40.15 9.38
CA GLN A 505 -44.39 41.22 9.12
C GLN A 505 -43.82 41.90 10.41
N PRO A 506 -42.76 42.74 10.31
CA PRO A 506 -41.92 43.15 11.46
C PRO A 506 -42.14 44.60 11.99
N LYS A 507 -41.46 44.94 13.09
CA LYS A 507 -41.15 46.32 13.58
C LYS A 507 -39.68 46.34 14.06
N ARG A 508 -38.76 47.29 13.86
CA ARG A 508 -38.67 48.76 13.56
C ARG A 508 -38.67 49.75 14.76
N GLY A 509 -37.59 50.56 14.84
CA GLY A 509 -37.44 51.82 15.59
C GLY A 509 -36.27 51.80 16.60
N ARG A 510 -35.44 52.84 16.76
CA ARG A 510 -35.20 54.13 16.06
C ARG A 510 -33.74 54.59 16.36
N ALA A 511 -32.98 55.17 15.41
CA ALA A 511 -32.64 56.62 15.23
C ALA A 511 -32.01 57.31 16.48
N THR A 512 -30.99 58.18 16.42
CA THR A 512 -30.59 59.28 15.48
C THR A 512 -29.04 59.43 15.34
N GLU A 513 -28.42 59.88 14.23
CA GLU A 513 -28.19 61.29 13.75
C GLU A 513 -27.33 62.15 14.74
N ARG A 514 -26.25 62.91 14.43
CA ARG A 514 -25.61 63.55 13.22
C ARG A 514 -24.05 63.55 13.38
N ALA A 515 -23.12 63.73 12.43
CA ALA A 515 -22.99 64.33 11.08
C ALA A 515 -22.29 65.72 11.01
N GLY A 516 -21.21 65.82 10.20
CA GLY A 516 -20.41 67.04 9.88
C GLY A 516 -19.13 67.26 10.73
N SER A 517 -18.05 67.92 10.26
CA SER A 517 -17.65 68.32 8.89
C SER A 517 -16.22 68.91 8.82
N GLU A 518 -15.41 68.45 7.85
CA GLU A 518 -14.44 69.22 7.01
C GLU A 518 -13.18 69.99 7.52
N LEU A 519 -12.20 70.07 6.59
CA LEU A 519 -11.19 71.12 6.32
C LEU A 519 -9.92 71.35 7.21
N ALA A 520 -8.78 70.81 6.70
CA ALA A 520 -7.66 71.57 6.07
C ALA A 520 -6.43 72.13 6.85
N SER A 521 -5.31 72.13 6.09
CA SER A 521 -4.10 72.99 6.09
C SER A 521 -3.02 72.93 7.21
N ASP A 522 -1.82 72.57 6.77
CA ASP A 522 -0.49 73.19 6.94
C ASP A 522 0.13 73.53 8.32
N GLY A 523 1.42 73.21 8.46
CA GLY A 523 2.27 73.63 9.60
C GLY A 523 3.71 73.09 9.54
N THR A 524 4.66 73.84 8.97
CA THR A 524 6.07 73.42 8.78
C THR A 524 7.07 74.00 9.79
N ALA A 525 7.85 73.14 10.46
CA ALA A 525 9.24 73.36 10.91
C ALA A 525 9.83 72.01 11.38
N ALA A 526 11.06 71.53 11.14
CA ALA A 526 12.37 72.06 10.71
C ALA A 526 13.43 72.16 11.84
N HIS A 527 14.64 71.64 11.56
CA HIS A 527 15.83 71.51 12.41
C HIS A 527 15.73 70.53 13.61
N THR A 528 16.83 69.89 14.07
CA THR A 528 18.26 70.08 13.76
C THR A 528 19.01 68.72 13.60
N ALA A 529 20.10 68.69 12.83
CA ALA A 529 20.90 67.49 12.59
C ALA A 529 22.18 67.40 13.46
N ARG A 530 22.77 66.19 13.57
CA ARG A 530 24.21 65.97 13.80
C ARG A 530 24.65 64.53 13.48
N GLN A 531 25.43 64.36 12.40
CA GLN A 531 26.54 63.39 12.37
C GLN A 531 27.80 64.06 12.98
N PRO A 532 28.85 63.29 13.29
CA PRO A 532 30.06 63.41 12.44
C PRO A 532 30.55 62.04 11.90
N GLN A 533 31.63 62.05 11.11
CA GLN A 533 32.09 60.90 10.30
C GLN A 533 33.52 60.41 10.62
N ARG A 534 33.83 59.24 10.03
CA ARG A 534 35.14 58.78 9.48
C ARG A 534 36.21 58.18 10.42
N GLY A 535 36.80 57.09 9.90
CA GLY A 535 38.00 56.41 10.36
C GLY A 535 37.84 54.88 10.31
N GLY A 536 38.65 54.07 9.61
CA GLY A 536 39.65 54.42 8.59
C GLY A 536 40.79 53.40 8.44
N VAL A 537 40.80 52.65 7.32
CA VAL A 537 41.96 51.93 6.73
C VAL A 537 42.46 50.62 7.41
N ALA A 538 42.28 49.52 6.66
CA ALA A 538 43.11 48.31 6.50
C ALA A 538 43.88 47.67 7.69
N LYS A 539 43.66 46.37 7.87
CA LYS A 539 44.57 45.38 7.26
C LYS A 539 43.84 44.11 6.82
#